data_AF-A0A1F9CUY2-F1
#
_entry.id   AF-A0A1F9CUY2-F1
#
_cell.length_a   1.000
_cell.length_b   1.000
_cell.length_c   1.000
_cell.angle_alpha   90.00
_cell.angle_beta   90.00
_cell.angle_gamma   90.00
#
_symmetry.space_group_name_H-M   'P 1'
#
loop_
_entity.id
_entity.type
_entity.pdbx_description
1 polymer ?
#
loop_
_entity_poly.entity_id
_entity_poly.type
_entity_poly.pdbx_seq_one_letter_code
_entity_poly.pdbx_strand_id
1 'polypeptide(L)'
;MKLSVRGLMLATGFGWALAMAVIGVLNILFPGYAADYLKIVSALYPWYKATGATADLVIGVVAAFIDGLICGLIFALLYNLFTGKGKKAAPRRAAARRPAARKRPAAKKRPAARKRPAAKKRPAAKKRKAAAKKRKR
;
A
#
# COMPACT_ATOMS: atom_id res chain seq x y z
N MET A 1 6.56 10.53 -6.95
CA MET A 1 5.93 9.89 -5.77
C MET A 1 4.44 9.74 -6.05
N LYS A 2 3.67 8.94 -5.28
CA LYS A 2 2.21 8.84 -5.44
C LYS A 2 1.53 9.44 -4.22
N LEU A 3 0.49 10.25 -4.41
CA LEU A 3 -0.33 10.75 -3.31
C LEU A 3 -1.31 9.68 -2.85
N SER A 4 -1.47 9.56 -1.53
CA SER A 4 -2.52 8.74 -0.93
C SER A 4 -3.87 9.39 -1.18
N VAL A 5 -4.73 8.74 -1.97
CA VAL A 5 -6.05 9.27 -2.32
C VAL A 5 -6.90 9.50 -1.06
N ARG A 6 -6.95 8.51 -0.17
CA ARG A 6 -7.73 8.62 1.09
C ARG A 6 -7.18 9.69 2.02
N GLY A 7 -5.85 9.76 2.13
CA GLY A 7 -5.19 10.75 2.97
C GLY A 7 -5.45 12.17 2.47
N LEU A 8 -5.34 12.39 1.15
CA LEU A 8 -5.57 13.71 0.56
C LEU A 8 -7.04 14.13 0.68
N MET A 9 -7.99 13.24 0.37
CA MET A 9 -9.41 13.50 0.53
C MET A 9 -9.74 13.98 1.95
N LEU A 10 -9.32 13.22 2.97
CA LEU A 10 -9.62 13.57 4.36
C LEU A 10 -8.94 14.87 4.77
N ALA A 11 -7.68 15.08 4.37
CA ALA A 11 -6.95 16.31 4.70
C ALA A 11 -7.61 17.55 4.11
N THR A 12 -7.98 17.52 2.82
CA THR A 12 -8.66 18.66 2.18
C THR A 12 -10.11 18.81 2.66
N GLY A 13 -10.81 17.70 2.94
CA GLY A 13 -12.13 17.69 3.56
C GLY A 13 -12.14 18.41 4.90
N PHE A 14 -11.33 17.94 5.86
CA PHE A 14 -11.24 18.57 7.18
C PHE A 14 -10.65 19.98 7.12
N GLY A 15 -9.67 20.22 6.25
CA GLY A 15 -9.08 21.55 6.07
C GLY A 15 -10.11 22.58 5.62
N TRP A 16 -10.92 22.25 4.62
CA TRP A 16 -11.95 23.16 4.10
C TRP A 16 -13.13 23.31 5.08
N ALA A 17 -13.56 22.22 5.71
CA ALA A 17 -14.58 22.26 6.75
C ALA A 17 -14.18 23.13 7.94
N LEU A 18 -12.92 23.04 8.40
CA LEU A 18 -12.41 23.86 9.50
C LEU A 18 -12.35 25.33 9.11
N ALA A 19 -11.90 25.66 7.90
CA ALA A 19 -11.89 27.04 7.42
C ALA A 19 -13.30 27.65 7.41
N MET A 20 -14.29 26.92 6.89
CA MET A 20 -15.68 27.37 6.91
C MET A 20 -16.27 27.44 8.31
N ALA A 21 -15.90 26.53 9.20
CA ALA A 21 -16.32 26.57 10.60
C ALA A 21 -15.81 27.84 11.29
N VAL A 22 -14.53 28.18 11.10
CA VAL A 22 -13.94 29.40 11.66
C VAL A 22 -14.64 30.65 11.14
N ILE A 23 -14.88 30.74 9.82
CA ILE A 23 -15.57 31.89 9.23
C ILE A 23 -16.99 32.03 9.80
N GLY A 24 -17.76 30.94 9.88
CA GLY A 24 -19.13 30.98 10.40
C GLY A 24 -19.19 31.29 11.89
N VAL A 25 -18.28 30.75 12.71
CA VAL A 25 -18.17 31.10 14.14
C VAL A 25 -17.81 32.57 14.31
N LEU A 26 -16.85 33.09 13.55
CA LEU A 26 -16.48 34.51 13.60
C LEU A 26 -17.64 35.41 13.16
N ASN A 27 -18.46 35.01 12.18
CA ASN A 27 -19.66 35.76 11.80
C ASN A 27 -20.73 35.80 12.90
N ILE A 28 -20.86 34.72 13.69
CA ILE A 28 -21.76 34.69 14.86
C ILE A 28 -21.23 35.58 15.99
N LEU A 29 -19.92 35.53 16.27
CA LEU A 29 -19.28 36.33 17.33
C LEU A 29 -19.19 37.82 16.97
N PHE A 30 -18.96 38.12 15.70
CA PHE A 30 -18.80 39.46 15.16
C PHE A 30 -19.76 39.65 13.98
N PRO A 31 -21.01 40.09 14.24
CA PRO A 31 -22.01 40.28 13.20
C PRO A 31 -21.47 41.14 12.05
N GLY A 32 -21.54 40.61 10.83
CA GLY A 32 -21.02 41.25 9.62
C GLY A 32 -19.63 40.78 9.17
N TYR A 33 -18.89 40.03 10.00
CA TYR A 33 -17.61 39.45 9.59
C TYR A 33 -17.80 38.50 8.39
N ALA A 34 -17.05 38.73 7.31
CA ALA A 34 -17.13 37.94 6.07
C ALA A 34 -18.53 37.89 5.40
N ALA A 35 -19.40 38.88 5.62
CA ALA A 35 -20.75 38.90 5.06
C ALA A 35 -20.78 38.76 3.52
N ASP A 36 -19.92 39.49 2.81
CA ASP A 36 -19.83 39.41 1.34
C ASP A 36 -19.40 38.03 0.86
N TYR A 37 -18.45 37.41 1.57
CA TYR A 37 -18.02 36.05 1.27
C TYR A 37 -19.16 35.04 1.49
N LEU A 38 -19.86 35.11 2.62
CA LEU A 38 -20.99 34.22 2.92
C LEU A 38 -22.15 34.39 1.91
N LYS A 39 -22.32 35.61 1.39
CA LYS A 39 -23.28 35.89 0.32
C LYS A 39 -22.89 35.18 -0.99
N ILE A 40 -21.61 35.18 -1.35
CA ILE A 40 -21.14 34.39 -2.50
C ILE A 40 -21.38 32.90 -2.26
N VAL A 41 -21.08 32.39 -1.06
CA VAL A 41 -21.33 30.99 -0.69
C VAL A 41 -22.81 30.63 -0.81
N SER A 42 -23.75 31.51 -0.44
CA SER A 42 -25.19 31.26 -0.61
C SER A 42 -25.62 31.08 -2.07
N ALA A 43 -24.90 31.69 -3.02
CA ALA A 43 -25.14 31.48 -4.44
C ALA A 43 -24.64 30.11 -4.93
N LEU A 44 -23.58 29.56 -4.31
CA LEU A 44 -23.04 28.24 -4.62
C LEU A 44 -23.88 27.10 -4.03
N TYR A 45 -24.46 27.32 -2.85
CA TYR A 45 -25.27 26.31 -2.15
C TYR A 45 -26.69 26.86 -1.91
N PRO A 46 -27.68 26.52 -2.75
CA PRO A 46 -29.04 27.06 -2.66
C PRO A 46 -29.72 26.87 -1.30
N TRP A 47 -29.27 25.90 -0.52
CA TRP A 47 -29.75 25.56 0.82
C TRP A 47 -29.03 26.32 1.95
N TYR A 48 -27.98 27.08 1.65
CA TYR A 48 -27.26 27.93 2.61
C TYR A 48 -27.80 29.36 2.54
N LYS A 49 -28.36 29.89 3.63
CA LYS A 49 -29.08 31.18 3.59
C LYS A 49 -28.26 32.40 4.01
N ALA A 50 -27.03 32.21 4.48
CA ALA A 50 -26.13 33.28 4.91
C ALA A 50 -26.77 34.29 5.91
N THR A 51 -27.67 33.81 6.77
CA THR A 51 -28.39 34.61 7.77
C THR A 51 -27.58 34.86 9.05
N GLY A 52 -26.42 34.22 9.19
CA GLY A 52 -25.61 34.26 10.41
C GLY A 52 -26.14 33.36 11.54
N ALA A 53 -27.16 32.54 11.27
CA ALA A 53 -27.67 31.57 12.22
C ALA A 53 -26.74 30.36 12.36
N THR A 54 -26.81 29.68 13.51
CA THR A 54 -26.09 28.41 13.76
C THR A 54 -26.46 27.30 12.77
N ALA A 55 -27.66 27.31 12.22
CA ALA A 55 -28.08 26.38 11.17
C ALA A 55 -27.25 26.55 9.88
N ASP A 56 -26.98 27.79 9.48
CA ASP A 56 -26.15 28.08 8.31
C ASP A 56 -24.73 27.59 8.53
N LEU A 57 -24.15 27.81 9.72
CA LEU A 57 -22.83 27.29 10.08
C LEU A 57 -22.73 25.77 9.85
N VAL A 58 -23.70 24.98 10.35
CA VAL A 58 -23.69 23.52 10.17
C VAL A 58 -23.78 23.14 8.69
N ILE A 59 -24.68 23.76 7.94
CA ILE A 59 -24.86 23.51 6.50
C ILE A 59 -23.58 23.85 5.74
N GLY A 60 -22.97 25.00 6.02
CA GLY A 60 -21.73 25.45 5.39
C GLY A 60 -20.56 24.51 5.67
N VAL A 61 -20.41 24.02 6.90
CA VAL A 61 -19.35 23.09 7.28
C VAL A 61 -19.53 21.73 6.59
N VAL A 62 -20.75 21.21 6.52
CA VAL A 62 -21.04 19.94 5.83
C VAL A 62 -20.79 20.06 4.34
N ALA A 63 -21.27 21.13 3.70
CA ALA A 63 -21.02 21.40 2.29
C ALA A 63 -19.52 21.49 2.01
N ALA A 64 -18.80 22.31 2.79
CA ALA A 64 -17.35 22.44 2.68
C ALA A 64 -16.61 21.12 2.88
N PHE A 65 -17.03 20.28 3.82
CA PHE A 65 -16.43 18.96 3.98
C PHE A 65 -16.58 18.10 2.72
N ILE A 66 -17.78 18.05 2.15
CA ILE A 66 -18.08 17.30 0.93
C ILE A 66 -17.25 17.82 -0.25
N ASP A 67 -17.19 19.13 -0.45
CA ASP A 67 -16.41 19.72 -1.53
C ASP A 67 -14.92 19.49 -1.34
N GLY A 68 -14.42 19.62 -0.11
CA GLY A 68 -13.05 19.30 0.24
C GLY A 68 -12.70 17.83 -0.05
N LEU A 69 -13.61 16.88 0.22
CA LEU A 69 -13.42 15.47 -0.15
C LEU A 69 -13.35 15.28 -1.68
N ILE A 70 -14.25 15.93 -2.43
CA ILE A 70 -14.32 15.85 -3.89
C ILE A 70 -13.06 16.47 -4.52
N CYS A 71 -12.68 17.67 -4.10
CA CYS A 71 -11.46 18.33 -4.54
C CYS A 71 -10.23 17.47 -4.23
N GLY A 72 -10.12 16.93 -3.01
CA GLY A 72 -9.01 16.06 -2.63
C GLY A 72 -8.92 14.79 -3.49
N LEU A 73 -10.07 14.19 -3.84
CA LEU A 73 -10.11 13.05 -4.76
C LEU A 73 -9.59 13.45 -6.14
N ILE A 74 -10.11 14.54 -6.70
CA ILE A 74 -9.71 15.03 -8.03
C ILE A 74 -8.21 15.35 -8.05
N PHE A 75 -7.70 16.09 -7.06
CA PHE A 75 -6.29 16.43 -6.97
C PHE A 75 -5.40 15.19 -6.83
N ALA A 76 -5.79 14.20 -6.02
CA ALA A 76 -5.01 12.97 -5.87
C ALA A 76 -4.94 12.19 -7.19
N LEU A 77 -6.05 12.11 -7.91
CA LEU A 77 -6.12 11.43 -9.21
C LEU A 77 -5.29 12.16 -10.26
N LEU A 78 -5.40 13.49 -10.36
CA LEU A 78 -4.63 14.30 -11.30
C LEU A 78 -3.12 14.21 -11.01
N TYR A 79 -2.70 14.34 -9.75
CA TYR A 79 -1.30 14.20 -9.37
C TYR A 79 -0.76 12.81 -9.73
N ASN A 80 -1.51 11.75 -9.43
CA ASN A 80 -1.13 10.38 -9.75
C ASN A 80 -1.12 10.11 -11.26
N LEU A 81 -1.95 10.82 -12.04
CA LEU A 81 -1.96 10.77 -13.50
C LEU A 81 -0.69 11.40 -14.09
N PHE A 82 -0.33 12.61 -13.66
CA PHE A 82 0.85 13.31 -14.18
C PHE A 82 2.17 12.64 -13.75
N THR A 83 2.20 12.03 -12.57
CA THR A 83 3.35 11.25 -12.10
C THR A 83 3.37 9.80 -12.64
N GLY A 84 2.31 9.38 -13.35
CA GLY A 84 2.08 8.01 -13.81
C GLY A 84 2.60 7.64 -15.20
N LYS A 85 3.26 8.55 -15.94
CA LYS A 85 3.87 8.25 -17.25
C LYS A 85 5.19 7.45 -17.18
N GLY A 86 5.30 6.56 -16.19
CA GLY A 86 6.43 5.65 -16.00
C GLY A 86 5.98 4.35 -15.34
N LYS A 87 5.76 3.33 -16.18
CA LYS A 87 5.28 1.96 -15.88
C LYS A 87 3.77 1.83 -15.72
N LYS A 88 3.19 1.17 -16.74
CA LYS A 88 1.86 0.55 -16.74
C LYS A 88 1.65 -0.19 -15.41
N ALA A 89 0.92 0.41 -14.49
CA ALA A 89 0.26 -0.35 -13.45
C ALA A 89 -0.91 -1.07 -14.14
N ALA A 90 -0.67 -2.31 -14.56
CA ALA A 90 -1.76 -3.20 -14.92
C ALA A 90 -2.82 -3.11 -13.82
N PRO A 91 -4.12 -2.99 -14.17
CA PRO A 91 -5.16 -2.92 -13.17
C PRO A 91 -5.12 -4.27 -12.49
N ARG A 92 -4.57 -4.31 -11.27
CA ARG A 92 -4.78 -5.45 -10.38
C ARG A 92 -6.23 -5.32 -9.94
N ARG A 93 -7.11 -5.72 -10.86
CA ARG A 93 -8.44 -6.24 -10.57
C ARG A 93 -8.29 -7.04 -9.29
N ALA A 94 -9.29 -6.90 -8.43
CA ALA A 94 -9.56 -7.72 -7.27
C ALA A 94 -9.62 -9.22 -7.65
N ALA A 95 -8.47 -9.78 -8.04
CA ALA A 95 -8.18 -11.19 -8.15
C ALA A 95 -7.98 -11.64 -6.71
N ALA A 96 -9.09 -12.00 -6.09
CA ALA A 96 -9.55 -13.37 -6.10
C ALA A 96 -8.88 -14.09 -4.93
N ARG A 97 -9.69 -14.24 -3.88
CA ARG A 97 -9.82 -15.49 -3.13
C ARG A 97 -8.48 -16.17 -2.81
N ARG A 98 -7.90 -15.88 -1.63
CA ARG A 98 -6.98 -16.83 -0.98
C ARG A 98 -7.72 -18.16 -0.85
N PRO A 99 -7.36 -19.25 -1.55
CA PRO A 99 -7.79 -20.57 -1.13
C PRO A 99 -6.96 -20.91 0.11
N ALA A 100 -7.67 -21.30 1.16
CA ALA A 100 -7.08 -21.77 2.40
C ALA A 100 -6.01 -22.85 2.14
N ALA A 101 -4.95 -22.76 2.93
CA ALA A 101 -3.95 -23.79 3.24
C ALA A 101 -4.13 -25.14 2.51
N ARG A 102 -3.46 -25.30 1.36
CA ARG A 102 -3.24 -26.61 0.77
C ARG A 102 -2.28 -27.38 1.68
N LYS A 103 -2.81 -28.39 2.38
CA LYS A 103 -2.07 -29.36 3.20
C LYS A 103 -0.79 -29.80 2.48
N ARG A 104 0.36 -29.70 3.16
CA ARG A 104 1.67 -30.22 2.71
C ARG A 104 1.51 -31.68 2.27
N PRO A 105 1.90 -32.07 1.04
CA PRO A 105 2.07 -33.48 0.72
C PRO A 105 3.28 -34.00 1.49
N ALA A 106 3.07 -35.10 2.21
CA ALA A 106 4.12 -35.83 2.91
C ALA A 106 5.29 -36.17 1.97
N ALA A 107 6.50 -36.04 2.50
CA ALA A 107 7.74 -36.31 1.83
C ALA A 107 7.73 -37.67 1.11
N LYS A 108 7.89 -37.66 -0.21
CA LYS A 108 8.25 -38.86 -0.96
C LYS A 108 9.25 -38.51 -2.07
N LYS A 109 10.39 -39.20 -2.00
CA LYS A 109 11.50 -39.35 -2.96
C LYS A 109 12.72 -38.43 -2.81
N ARG A 110 13.78 -38.99 -2.22
CA ARG A 110 15.14 -38.95 -2.79
C ARG A 110 15.57 -40.41 -3.06
N PRO A 111 15.79 -40.84 -4.32
CA PRO A 111 16.65 -41.98 -4.59
C PRO A 111 18.08 -41.46 -4.72
N ALA A 112 18.89 -41.62 -3.68
CA ALA A 112 20.29 -41.25 -3.70
C ALA A 112 21.17 -42.48 -3.96
N ALA A 113 21.99 -42.37 -5.01
CA ALA A 113 23.28 -43.01 -5.18
C ALA A 113 23.34 -44.56 -5.20
N ARG A 114 23.33 -45.06 -6.42
CA ARG A 114 23.99 -46.28 -6.91
C ARG A 114 25.34 -46.49 -6.19
N LYS A 115 25.40 -47.37 -5.19
CA LYS A 115 26.66 -47.87 -4.62
C LYS A 115 27.18 -49.03 -5.47
N ARG A 116 28.41 -48.87 -5.97
CA ARG A 116 29.20 -49.86 -6.72
C ARG A 116 29.36 -51.17 -5.89
N PRO A 117 29.36 -52.35 -6.51
CA PRO A 117 29.68 -53.60 -5.81
C PRO A 117 31.19 -53.64 -5.51
N ALA A 118 31.53 -53.73 -4.22
CA ALA A 118 32.91 -53.89 -3.78
C ALA A 118 33.26 -55.38 -3.59
N ALA A 119 34.34 -55.77 -4.26
CA ALA A 119 35.33 -56.78 -3.87
C ALA A 119 34.91 -58.27 -3.82
N LYS A 120 35.22 -58.96 -4.92
CA LYS A 120 35.73 -60.34 -4.96
C LYS A 120 36.74 -60.56 -3.81
N LYS A 121 36.39 -61.40 -2.83
CA LYS A 121 37.37 -62.08 -1.97
C LYS A 121 37.94 -63.26 -2.76
N ARG A 122 39.24 -63.23 -3.09
CA ARG A 122 40.05 -64.42 -3.46
C ARG A 122 41.04 -64.72 -2.32
N PRO A 123 41.43 -65.99 -2.15
CA PRO A 123 41.90 -66.54 -0.88
C PRO A 123 43.38 -66.22 -0.57
N ALA A 124 43.73 -66.53 0.68
CA ALA A 124 44.94 -66.15 1.40
C ALA A 124 46.26 -66.79 0.88
N ALA A 125 47.33 -66.06 1.22
CA ALA A 125 48.67 -66.51 1.59
C ALA A 125 49.58 -67.20 0.55
N LYS A 126 50.58 -66.44 0.06
CA LYS A 126 52.02 -66.68 0.33
C LYS A 126 52.87 -65.63 -0.39
N LYS A 127 53.58 -64.76 0.33
CA LYS A 127 54.73 -64.03 -0.23
C LYS A 127 55.98 -64.39 0.56
N ARG A 128 56.98 -64.85 -0.20
CA ARG A 128 58.32 -65.30 0.21
C ARG A 128 59.06 -64.21 0.99
N LYS A 129 59.86 -64.66 1.95
CA LYS A 129 60.78 -63.90 2.79
C LYS A 129 61.86 -63.18 1.94
N ALA A 130 62.25 -61.99 2.38
CA ALA A 130 63.40 -61.24 1.88
C ALA A 130 64.67 -61.60 2.67
N ALA A 131 65.78 -61.82 1.96
CA ALA A 131 67.19 -61.76 2.36
C ALA A 131 67.98 -62.15 1.08
N ALA A 132 69.11 -61.60 0.65
CA ALA A 132 70.20 -60.87 1.28
C ALA A 132 70.91 -60.07 0.13
N LYS A 133 71.33 -58.82 0.35
CA LYS A 133 72.68 -58.39 0.74
C LYS A 133 73.75 -58.48 -0.37
N LYS A 134 74.18 -57.27 -0.79
CA LYS A 134 75.55 -56.81 -1.17
C LYS A 134 76.29 -57.38 -2.40
N ARG A 135 76.74 -56.39 -3.20
CA ARG A 135 78.11 -56.11 -3.70
C ARG A 135 78.53 -56.59 -5.11
N LYS A 136 78.90 -55.57 -5.88
CA LYS A 136 80.13 -55.33 -6.68
C LYS A 136 80.42 -56.15 -7.96
N ARG A 137 80.67 -55.32 -8.97
CA ARG A 137 81.40 -55.49 -10.25
C ARG A 137 80.63 -56.14 -11.38
#